data_AF-A0A7X3A8T3-F1
#
_entry.id   AF-A0A7X3A8T3-F1
#
_cell.length_a   1.000
_cell.length_b   1.000
_cell.length_c   1.000
_cell.angle_alpha   90.00
_cell.angle_beta   90.00
_cell.angle_gamma   90.00
#
_symmetry.space_group_name_H-M   'P 1'
#
loop_
_entity.id
_entity.type
_entity.pdbx_description
1 polymer ?
#
loop_
_entity_poly.entity_id
_entity_poly.type
_entity_poly.pdbx_seq_one_letter_code
_entity_poly.pdbx_strand_id
1 'polypeptide(L)' 'MLKSGKVNKLSLDYNLGIGKPTGYKAVKYILDNRICVRSIVIHSSDRKGRKKMFDALQKHKVYGTWITIKPIAKRRF' A
#
# COMPACT_ATOMS: atom_id res chain seq x y z
N MET A 1 17.49 -2.45 -0.23
CA MET A 1 17.45 -3.76 0.44
C MET A 1 16.91 -3.56 1.84
N LEU A 2 15.79 -4.18 2.22
CA LEU A 2 15.25 -4.08 3.59
C LEU A 2 16.04 -5.05 4.49
N LYS A 3 17.05 -4.51 5.20
CA LYS A 3 17.84 -5.24 6.20
C LYS A 3 17.07 -5.31 7.53
N SER A 4 17.01 -6.52 8.08
CA SER A 4 16.85 -6.90 9.49
C SER A 4 16.28 -5.84 10.44
N GLY A 5 14.96 -5.77 10.49
CA GLY A 5 14.18 -5.25 11.60
C GLY A 5 12.79 -5.84 11.42
N LYS A 6 12.09 -6.21 12.50
CA LYS A 6 10.67 -6.60 12.47
C LYS A 6 9.80 -5.38 12.05
N VAL A 7 10.04 -4.81 10.88
CA VAL A 7 9.26 -3.71 10.31
C VAL A 7 8.11 -4.32 9.56
N ASN A 8 7.09 -4.69 10.32
CA ASN A 8 5.91 -5.39 9.81
C ASN A 8 4.83 -4.40 9.35
N LYS A 9 5.27 -3.25 8.82
CA LYS A 9 4.44 -2.14 8.37
C LYS A 9 4.91 -1.66 7.00
N LEU A 10 4.01 -1.67 6.03
CA LEU A 10 4.23 -1.20 4.67
C LEU A 10 3.45 0.08 4.43
N SER A 11 4.10 1.09 3.87
CA SER A 11 3.48 2.33 3.43
C SER A 11 3.33 2.32 1.92
N LEU A 12 2.13 2.56 1.40
CA LEU A 12 1.81 2.52 -0.03
C LEU A 12 1.30 3.87 -0.54
N ASP A 13 1.99 4.38 -1.56
CA ASP A 13 1.53 5.47 -2.42
C ASP A 13 1.22 4.93 -3.82
N TYR A 14 0.16 5.43 -4.47
CA TYR A 14 -0.18 5.00 -5.82
C TYR A 14 0.81 5.55 -6.86
N ASN A 15 1.27 6.77 -6.67
CA ASN A 15 2.17 7.47 -7.57
C ASN A 15 3.60 7.40 -7.03
N LEU A 16 4.38 6.45 -7.54
CA LEU A 16 5.78 6.27 -7.16
C LEU A 16 6.75 7.10 -8.02
N GLY A 17 6.24 8.01 -8.86
CA GLY A 17 7.02 8.84 -9.76
C GLY A 17 6.99 8.38 -11.22
N ILE A 18 7.55 9.21 -12.10
CA ILE A 18 7.54 9.03 -13.55
C ILE A 18 8.39 7.80 -13.92
N GLY A 19 7.87 6.96 -14.81
CA GLY A 19 8.53 5.73 -15.27
C GLY A 19 8.61 4.61 -14.21
N LYS A 20 8.04 4.81 -13.02
CA LYS A 20 7.98 3.79 -11.97
C LYS A 20 6.67 3.00 -12.04
N PRO A 21 6.67 1.72 -11.59
CA PRO A 21 5.42 1.00 -11.37
C PRO A 21 4.53 1.77 -10.40
N THR A 22 3.21 1.68 -10.56
CA THR A 22 2.27 2.27 -9.61
C THR A 22 2.27 1.49 -8.29
N GLY A 23 1.81 2.11 -7.21
CA GLY A 23 1.55 1.40 -5.94
C GLY A 23 0.62 0.20 -6.11
N TYR A 24 -0.25 0.21 -7.12
CA TYR A 24 -1.08 -0.94 -7.45
C TYR A 24 -0.26 -2.13 -7.97
N LYS A 25 0.80 -1.92 -8.75
CA LYS A 25 1.71 -3.00 -9.13
C LYS A 25 2.45 -3.56 -7.92
N ALA A 26 2.80 -2.71 -6.94
CA ALA A 26 3.38 -3.18 -5.69
C ALA A 26 2.38 -4.05 -4.89
N VAL A 27 1.11 -3.65 -4.81
CA VAL A 27 0.04 -4.48 -4.23
C VAL A 27 -0.07 -5.82 -4.95
N LYS A 28 -0.09 -5.82 -6.29
CA LYS A 28 -0.18 -7.05 -7.07
C LYS A 28 1.00 -7.97 -6.76
N TYR A 29 2.22 -7.44 -6.72
CA TYR A 29 3.41 -8.22 -6.37
C TYR A 29 3.32 -8.84 -4.97
N ILE A 30 2.82 -8.11 -3.97
CA ILE A 30 2.62 -8.63 -2.60
C ILE A 30 1.65 -9.82 -2.60
N LEU A 31 0.57 -9.72 -3.35
CA LEU A 31 -0.45 -10.75 -3.45
C LEU A 31 0.08 -11.98 -4.21
N ASP A 32 0.70 -11.77 -5.37
CA ASP A 32 1.23 -12.84 -6.21
C ASP A 32 2.34 -13.64 -5.49
N ASN A 33 3.14 -12.97 -4.64
CA ASN A 33 4.23 -13.60 -3.88
C ASN A 33 3.83 -13.99 -2.45
N ARG A 34 2.55 -13.84 -2.06
CA ARG A 34 2.04 -14.15 -0.71
C ARG A 34 2.86 -13.51 0.42
N ILE A 35 3.32 -12.28 0.22
CA ILE A 35 4.14 -11.57 1.21
C ILE A 35 3.27 -11.21 2.41
N CYS A 36 3.56 -11.82 3.56
CA CYS A 36 2.87 -11.51 4.81
C CYS A 36 3.34 -10.15 5.37
N VAL A 37 2.44 -9.18 5.39
CA VAL A 37 2.67 -7.86 5.98
C VAL A 37 1.66 -7.66 7.10
N ARG A 38 2.07 -7.40 8.34
CA ARG A 38 1.09 -7.20 9.44
C ARG A 38 0.26 -5.93 9.29
N SER A 39 0.80 -4.86 8.72
CA SER A 39 0.09 -3.60 8.58
C SER A 39 0.42 -2.91 7.26
N ILE A 40 -0.61 -2.47 6.54
CA ILE A 40 -0.48 -1.72 5.30
C ILE A 40 -1.16 -0.35 5.49
N VAL A 41 -0.43 0.72 5.27
CA VAL A 41 -0.93 2.10 5.30
C VAL A 41 -0.96 2.65 3.89
N ILE A 42 -2.14 2.97 3.38
CA ILE A 42 -2.30 3.63 2.07
C ILE A 42 -2.39 5.14 2.29
N HIS A 43 -1.49 5.90 1.68
CA HIS A 43 -1.38 7.36 1.86
C HIS A 43 -1.31 8.14 0.53
N SER A 44 -1.98 7.62 -0.50
CA SER A 44 -2.04 8.23 -1.84
C SER A 44 -3.01 9.42 -1.94
N SER A 45 -2.62 10.46 -2.67
CA SER A 45 -3.46 11.62 -3.05
C SER A 45 -4.45 11.27 -4.15
N ASP A 46 -4.11 10.31 -5.00
CA ASP A 46 -5.03 9.77 -5.99
C ASP A 46 -6.13 8.94 -5.28
N ARG A 47 -7.36 9.47 -5.30
CA ARG A 47 -8.54 8.82 -4.71
C ARG A 47 -8.90 7.51 -5.43
N LYS A 48 -8.79 7.47 -6.76
CA LYS A 48 -9.07 6.27 -7.57
C LYS A 48 -7.99 5.22 -7.32
N GLY A 49 -6.72 5.63 -7.34
CA GLY A 49 -5.58 4.78 -7.03
C GLY A 49 -5.66 4.16 -5.63
N ARG A 50 -6.01 4.96 -4.63
CA ARG A 50 -6.23 4.50 -3.26
C ARG A 50 -7.33 3.44 -3.15
N LYS A 51 -8.50 3.71 -3.74
CA LYS A 51 -9.62 2.75 -3.75
C LYS A 51 -9.21 1.45 -4.43
N LYS A 52 -8.54 1.53 -5.60
CA LYS A 52 -8.09 0.36 -6.36
C LYS A 52 -7.12 -0.52 -5.56
N MET A 53 -6.17 0.08 -4.83
CA MET A 53 -5.26 -0.66 -3.95
C MET A 53 -5.98 -1.29 -2.76
N PHE A 54 -6.87 -0.54 -2.11
CA PHE A 54 -7.65 -1.03 -0.98
C PHE A 54 -8.54 -2.21 -1.37
N ASP A 55 -9.29 -2.08 -2.46
CA ASP A 55 -10.19 -3.13 -2.97
C ASP A 55 -9.41 -4.41 -3.30
N ALA A 56 -8.21 -4.29 -3.88
CA ALA A 56 -7.37 -5.45 -4.20
C ALA A 56 -6.85 -6.18 -2.96
N LEU A 57 -6.42 -5.43 -1.95
CA LEU A 57 -5.96 -5.98 -0.67
C LEU A 57 -7.11 -6.61 0.14
N GLN A 58 -8.30 -5.99 0.12
CA GLN A 58 -9.49 -6.58 0.74
C GLN A 58 -9.93 -7.87 0.05
N LYS A 59 -9.99 -7.88 -1.28
CA LYS A 59 -10.47 -9.05 -2.05
C LYS A 59 -9.64 -10.30 -1.81
N HIS A 60 -8.32 -10.14 -1.66
CA HIS A 60 -7.42 -11.26 -1.42
C HIS A 60 -7.31 -11.66 0.05
N LYS A 61 -8.09 -11.02 0.95
CA LYS A 61 -8.12 -11.28 2.39
C LYS A 61 -6.72 -11.56 2.94
N VAL A 62 -5.83 -10.56 2.93
CA VAL A 62 -4.50 -10.74 3.52
C VAL A 62 -4.69 -11.02 5.02
N TYR A 63 -4.75 -12.29 5.40
CA TYR A 63 -5.17 -12.73 6.73
C TYR A 63 -4.20 -12.18 7.78
N GLY A 64 -4.75 -11.60 8.86
CA GLY A 64 -3.95 -10.98 9.92
C GLY A 64 -3.28 -9.66 9.55
N THR A 65 -3.67 -9.03 8.43
CA THR A 65 -3.13 -7.73 7.98
C THR A 65 -4.08 -6.58 8.28
N TRP A 66 -3.58 -5.58 9.01
CA TRP A 66 -4.31 -4.35 9.30
C TRP A 66 -4.12 -3.34 8.16
N ILE A 67 -5.18 -3.08 7.41
CA ILE A 67 -5.16 -2.10 6.31
C ILE A 67 -5.75 -0.77 6.81
N THR A 68 -4.97 0.30 6.72
CA THR A 68 -5.39 1.65 7.12
C THR A 68 -5.24 2.62 5.96
N ILE A 69 -6.26 3.43 5.72
CA ILE A 69 -6.17 4.57 4.81
C ILE A 69 -5.83 5.81 5.63
N LYS A 70 -4.69 6.45 5.35
CA LYS A 70 -4.39 7.78 5.87
C LYS A 70 -4.84 8.84 4.86
N PRO A 71 -5.76 9.74 5.23
CA PRO A 71 -5.99 10.92 4.41
C PRO A 71 -4.70 11.73 4.36
N ILE A 72 -4.31 12.18 3.17
CA ILE A 72 -3.29 13.22 3.07
C ILE A 72 -3.89 14.45 3.71
N ALA A 73 -3.32 14.86 4.85
CA ALA A 73 -3.61 16.16 5.42
C ALA A 73 -3.28 17.19 4.34
N LYS A 74 -4.29 17.90 3.84
CA LYS A 74 -4.06 19.12 3.06
C LYS A 74 -3.27 20.02 3.99
N ARG A 75 -1.95 20.17 3.79
CA ARG A 75 -1.22 21.30 4.35
C ARG A 75 -1.92 22.53 3.78
N ARG A 76 -2.68 23.23 4.62
CA ARG A 76 -3.13 24.59 4.34
C ARG A 76 -1.84 25.40 4.22
N PHE A 77 -1.53 25.84 3.00
CA PHE A 77 -0.61 26.95 2.77
C PHE A 77 -1.38 28.24 3.05
#